data_AF-B2C8Y4-F1
#
_entry.id   AF-B2C8Y4-F1
#
_cell.length_a   1.000
_cell.length_b   1.000
_cell.length_c   1.000
_cell.angle_alpha   90.00
_cell.angle_beta   90.00
_cell.angle_gamma   90.00
#
_symmetry.space_group_name_H-M   'P 1'
#
loop_
_entity.id
_entity.type
_entity.pdbx_description
1 polymer ?
#
loop_
_entity_poly.entity_id
_entity_poly.type
_entity_poly.pdbx_seq_one_letter_code
_entity_poly.pdbx_strand_id
1 'polypeptide(L)'
;NCIVYDSFFPWAVEVAKNFGLVSAAFFTQNCAVDNIFYHVYKGEIKLIPTQVDEKILIPGFSSPIESSDVPNFNIGPEAGIILEMFVNQFSNLDQVDWALIN
;
A
#
# COMPACT_ATOMS: atom_id res chain seq x y z
N ASN A 1 3.28 -26.33 -2.26
CA ASN A 1 4.43 -25.43 -2.04
C ASN A 1 4.00 -24.03 -2.41
N CYS A 2 4.36 -23.03 -1.61
CA CYS A 2 3.97 -21.63 -1.84
C CYS A 2 5.06 -20.66 -1.37
N ILE A 3 4.98 -19.42 -1.81
CA ILE A 3 5.73 -18.28 -1.27
C ILE A 3 4.73 -17.31 -0.63
N VAL A 4 4.92 -17.02 0.65
CA VAL A 4 4.28 -15.91 1.34
C VAL A 4 5.35 -14.83 1.49
N TYR A 5 5.06 -13.62 1.05
CA TYR A 5 6.02 -12.52 1.05
C TYR A 5 5.37 -11.24 1.56
N ASP A 6 6.17 -10.35 2.14
CA ASP A 6 5.70 -9.02 2.55
C ASP A 6 5.34 -8.18 1.31
N SER A 7 4.18 -7.53 1.31
CA SER A 7 3.64 -6.76 0.17
C SER A 7 4.62 -5.70 -0.36
N PHE A 8 5.56 -5.21 0.46
CA PHE A 8 6.60 -4.27 0.02
C PHE A 8 7.62 -4.86 -0.97
N PHE A 9 7.61 -6.18 -1.20
CA PHE A 9 8.47 -6.85 -2.18
C PHE A 9 7.67 -7.38 -3.38
N PRO A 10 7.10 -6.52 -4.24
CA PRO A 10 6.22 -6.96 -5.32
C PRO A 10 6.91 -7.86 -6.35
N TRP A 11 8.25 -7.80 -6.48
CA TRP A 11 9.01 -8.70 -7.35
C TRP A 11 8.94 -10.18 -6.92
N ALA A 12 8.56 -10.48 -5.68
CA ALA A 12 8.50 -11.86 -5.18
C ALA A 12 7.42 -12.70 -5.90
N VAL A 13 6.39 -12.06 -6.47
CA VAL A 13 5.39 -12.76 -7.29
C VAL A 13 6.02 -13.38 -8.54
N GLU A 14 6.99 -12.70 -9.15
CA GLU A 14 7.68 -13.19 -10.35
C GLU A 14 8.56 -14.39 -10.00
N VAL A 15 9.18 -14.36 -8.82
CA VAL A 15 9.90 -15.53 -8.30
C VAL A 15 8.95 -16.71 -8.13
N ALA A 16 7.81 -16.54 -7.47
CA ALA A 16 6.83 -17.62 -7.31
C ALA A 16 6.39 -18.19 -8.68
N LYS A 17 6.08 -17.32 -9.65
CA LYS A 17 5.72 -17.71 -11.01
C LYS A 17 6.81 -18.51 -11.72
N ASN A 18 8.07 -18.08 -11.63
CA ASN A 18 9.20 -18.77 -12.27
C ASN A 18 9.41 -20.20 -11.73
N PHE A 19 8.97 -20.48 -10.50
CA PHE A 19 9.03 -21.80 -9.89
C PHE A 19 7.69 -22.55 -9.93
N GLY A 20 6.65 -22.00 -10.56
CA GLY A 20 5.31 -22.62 -10.61
C GLY A 20 4.65 -22.76 -9.24
N LEU A 21 4.91 -21.81 -8.33
CA LEU A 21 4.41 -21.82 -6.96
C LEU A 21 3.20 -20.90 -6.79
N VAL A 22 2.30 -21.28 -5.87
CA VAL A 22 1.26 -20.37 -5.36
C VAL A 22 1.92 -19.21 -4.61
N SER A 23 1.39 -18.01 -4.79
CA SER A 23 1.90 -16.76 -4.24
C SER A 23 0.86 -16.10 -3.32
N ALA A 24 1.30 -15.62 -2.16
CA ALA A 24 0.47 -14.84 -1.25
C ALA A 24 1.21 -13.56 -0.81
N ALA A 25 0.66 -12.40 -1.15
CA ALA A 25 1.11 -11.13 -0.58
C ALA A 25 0.57 -11.00 0.84
N PHE A 26 1.43 -10.67 1.80
CA PHE A 26 1.05 -10.42 3.18
C PHE A 26 1.25 -8.95 3.53
N PHE A 27 0.14 -8.28 3.79
CA PHE A 27 0.09 -6.89 4.21
C PHE A 27 0.25 -6.85 5.74
N THR A 28 1.38 -6.32 6.18
CA THR A 28 1.76 -6.24 7.59
C THR A 28 1.27 -4.96 8.27
N GLN A 29 0.70 -4.03 7.49
CA GLN A 29 0.20 -2.75 7.98
C GLN A 29 -1.24 -2.89 8.50
N ASN A 30 -1.72 -1.83 9.15
CA ASN A 30 -3.14 -1.73 9.48
C ASN A 30 -3.95 -1.62 8.18
N CYS A 31 -5.04 -2.39 8.06
CA CYS A 31 -5.90 -2.38 6.88
C CYS A 31 -6.42 -0.99 6.48
N ALA A 32 -6.58 -0.07 7.43
CA ALA A 32 -6.92 1.33 7.17
C ALA A 32 -5.79 2.07 6.43
N VAL A 33 -4.53 1.81 6.79
CA VAL A 33 -3.35 2.36 6.10
C VAL A 33 -3.24 1.78 4.71
N ASP A 34 -3.43 0.46 4.56
CA ASP A 34 -3.43 -0.19 3.23
C ASP A 34 -4.50 0.43 2.33
N ASN A 35 -5.71 0.65 2.85
CA ASN A 35 -6.80 1.25 2.09
C ASN A 35 -6.45 2.67 1.61
N ILE A 36 -5.87 3.50 2.50
CA ILE A 36 -5.42 4.85 2.13
C ILE A 36 -4.41 4.78 0.98
N PHE A 37 -3.33 4.01 1.12
CA PHE A 37 -2.29 3.95 0.10
C PHE A 37 -2.74 3.21 -1.17
N TYR A 38 -3.71 2.30 -1.09
CA TYR A 38 -4.34 1.69 -2.25
C TYR A 38 -5.06 2.75 -3.10
N HIS A 39 -5.85 3.64 -2.49
CA HIS A 39 -6.51 4.72 -3.21
C HIS A 39 -5.54 5.77 -3.75
N VAL A 40 -4.38 5.94 -3.12
CA VAL A 40 -3.27 6.74 -3.65
C VAL A 40 -2.64 6.07 -4.87
N TYR A 41 -2.38 4.76 -4.80
CA TYR A 41 -1.90 3.96 -5.92
C TYR A 41 -2.84 4.01 -7.12
N LYS A 42 -4.16 3.99 -6.88
CA LYS A 42 -5.19 4.15 -7.91
C LYS A 42 -5.27 5.58 -8.49
N GLY A 43 -4.60 6.56 -7.87
CA GLY A 43 -4.66 7.98 -8.25
C GLY A 43 -5.96 8.67 -7.87
N GLU A 44 -6.78 8.04 -7.03
CA GLU A 44 -8.07 8.57 -6.56
C GLU A 44 -7.88 9.61 -5.45
N ILE A 45 -6.78 9.48 -4.70
CA ILE A 45 -6.38 10.39 -3.62
C ILE A 45 -4.97 10.91 -3.91
N LYS A 46 -4.76 12.21 -3.69
CA LYS A 46 -3.44 12.82 -3.78
C LYS A 46 -2.93 13.15 -2.38
N LEU A 47 -1.89 12.47 -1.93
CA LEU A 47 -1.15 12.83 -0.72
C LEU A 47 -0.18 13.97 -1.02
N ILE A 48 -0.70 15.16 -1.35
CA ILE A 48 0.17 16.33 -1.47
C ILE A 48 0.22 16.99 -0.09
N PRO A 49 1.42 17.27 0.47
CA PRO A 49 1.57 17.93 1.78
C PRO A 49 1.05 19.38 1.84
N THR A 50 0.35 19.85 0.81
CA THR A 50 -0.23 21.20 0.74
C THR A 50 -1.65 21.28 1.29
N GLN A 51 -2.34 20.17 1.52
CA GLN A 51 -3.72 20.13 2.02
C GLN A 51 -3.79 20.02 3.55
N VAL A 52 -3.00 20.85 4.24
CA VAL A 52 -3.17 21.04 5.68
C VAL A 52 -4.58 21.59 5.89
N ASP A 53 -5.36 20.91 6.73
CA ASP A 53 -6.76 21.25 7.10
C ASP A 53 -7.89 20.81 6.15
N GLU A 54 -7.61 20.00 5.12
CA GLU A 54 -8.68 19.40 4.29
C GLU A 54 -9.11 18.02 4.81
N LYS A 55 -10.43 17.80 4.83
CA LYS A 55 -11.03 16.49 5.11
C LYS A 55 -10.85 15.58 3.91
N ILE A 56 -10.18 14.45 4.11
CA ILE A 56 -9.92 13.44 3.09
C ILE A 56 -11.01 12.36 3.18
N LEU A 57 -11.69 12.10 2.06
CA LEU A 57 -12.69 11.04 1.95
C LEU A 57 -12.03 9.77 1.41
N ILE A 58 -11.95 8.72 2.21
CA ILE A 58 -11.46 7.40 1.80
C ILE A 58 -12.66 6.48 1.56
N PRO A 59 -12.80 5.84 0.39
CA PRO A 59 -13.82 4.82 0.20
C PRO A 59 -13.74 3.73 1.26
N GLY A 60 -14.89 3.36 1.84
CA GLY A 60 -14.99 2.38 2.92
C GLY A 60 -14.81 2.93 4.34
N PHE A 61 -14.38 4.18 4.52
CA PHE A 61 -14.32 4.81 5.83
C PHE A 61 -15.70 5.38 6.22
N SER A 62 -16.04 5.29 7.50
CA SER A 62 -17.33 5.78 8.02
C SER A 62 -17.38 7.30 8.19
N SER A 63 -16.21 7.94 8.27
CA SER A 63 -16.04 9.39 8.40
C SER A 63 -14.81 9.86 7.62
N PRO A 64 -14.76 11.14 7.22
CA PRO A 64 -13.55 11.74 6.68
C PRO A 64 -12.40 11.67 7.69
N ILE A 65 -11.17 11.64 7.19
CA ILE A 65 -9.95 11.76 8.00
C ILE A 65 -9.27 13.10 7.75
N GLU A 66 -8.40 13.52 8.65
CA GLU A 66 -7.58 14.70 8.50
C GLU A 66 -6.20 14.34 7.93
N SER A 67 -5.48 15.33 7.41
CA SER A 67 -4.11 15.14 6.92
C SER A 67 -3.16 14.59 8.01
N SER A 68 -3.45 14.88 9.28
CA SER A 68 -2.72 14.41 10.47
C SER A 68 -2.94 12.92 10.76
N ASP A 69 -4.03 12.32 10.27
CA ASP A 69 -4.34 10.90 10.46
C ASP A 69 -3.59 10.02 9.44
N VAL A 70 -3.14 10.59 8.32
CA VAL A 70 -2.37 9.88 7.30
C VAL A 70 -0.91 9.72 7.77
N PRO A 71 -0.28 8.56 7.57
CA PRO A 71 1.14 8.39 7.85
C PRO A 71 1.98 9.46 7.16
N ASN A 72 2.61 10.31 7.96
CA ASN A 72 3.44 11.40 7.46
C ASN A 72 4.91 10.95 7.36
N PHE A 73 5.45 10.98 6.15
CA PHE A 73 6.86 10.69 5.88
C PHE A 73 7.70 11.96 5.98
N ASN A 74 7.76 12.60 7.14
CA ASN A 74 8.76 13.63 7.46
C ASN A 74 10.16 13.00 7.67
N ILE A 75 10.52 12.06 6.82
CA ILE A 75 11.71 11.21 6.93
C ILE A 75 12.74 11.75 5.95
N GLY A 76 13.32 12.91 6.30
CA GLY A 76 14.51 13.44 5.63
C GLY A 76 14.48 13.38 4.09
N PRO A 77 15.64 13.21 3.44
CA PRO A 77 15.70 13.05 1.98
C PRO A 77 15.09 11.72 1.47
N GLU A 78 14.84 10.73 2.33
CA GLU A 78 14.34 9.40 1.96
C GLU A 78 12.81 9.31 1.81
N ALA A 79 12.07 10.36 2.18
CA ALA A 79 10.61 10.39 2.18
C ALA A 79 9.99 9.92 0.85
N GLY A 80 10.57 10.30 -0.28
CA GLY A 80 10.11 9.90 -1.61
C GLY A 80 10.20 8.39 -1.85
N ILE A 81 11.31 7.77 -1.44
CA ILE A 81 11.56 6.33 -1.61
C ILE A 81 10.60 5.52 -0.73
N ILE A 82 10.35 5.98 0.49
CA ILE A 82 9.43 5.32 1.42
C ILE A 82 8.00 5.44 0.90
N LEU A 83 7.59 6.62 0.43
CA LEU A 83 6.26 6.80 -0.17
C LEU A 83 6.10 5.89 -1.40
N GLU A 84 7.12 5.80 -2.26
CA GLU A 84 7.12 4.91 -3.41
C GLU A 84 6.98 3.43 -2.98
N MET A 85 7.68 3.00 -1.93
CA MET A 85 7.55 1.64 -1.38
C MET A 85 6.11 1.35 -0.90
N PHE A 86 5.48 2.30 -0.21
CA PHE A 86 4.10 2.18 0.27
C PHE A 86 3.05 2.18 -0.85
N VAL A 87 3.31 2.88 -1.95
CA VAL A 87 2.41 2.91 -3.11
C VAL A 87 2.62 1.68 -3.99
N ASN A 88 3.87 1.26 -4.20
CA ASN A 88 4.21 0.15 -5.10
C ASN A 88 3.86 -1.24 -4.54
N GLN A 89 3.55 -1.37 -3.25
CA GLN A 89 3.15 -2.64 -2.65
C GLN A 89 1.88 -3.25 -3.29
N PHE A 90 1.06 -2.43 -3.96
CA PHE A 90 -0.18 -2.86 -4.64
C PHE A 90 0.03 -3.20 -6.12
N SER A 91 1.24 -3.01 -6.65
CA SER A 91 1.55 -3.07 -8.09
C SER A 91 1.34 -4.44 -8.75
N ASN A 92 1.24 -5.50 -7.94
CA ASN A 92 1.12 -6.87 -8.42
C ASN A 92 -0.12 -7.59 -7.87
N LEU A 93 -1.09 -6.85 -7.30
CA LEU A 93 -2.28 -7.44 -6.71
C LEU A 93 -3.13 -8.26 -7.69
N ASP A 94 -3.05 -7.95 -8.98
CA ASP A 94 -3.72 -8.69 -10.06
C ASP A 94 -3.02 -10.03 -10.40
N GLN A 95 -1.82 -10.25 -9.87
CA GLN A 95 -0.96 -11.38 -10.19
C GLN A 95 -0.82 -12.40 -9.06
N VAL A 96 -1.23 -12.06 -7.84
CA VAL A 96 -1.14 -12.94 -6.67
C VAL A 96 -2.36 -13.86 -6.57
N ASP A 97 -2.17 -15.05 -6.00
CA ASP A 97 -3.28 -15.97 -5.74
C ASP A 97 -4.07 -15.57 -4.49
N TRP A 98 -3.38 -14.99 -3.50
CA TRP A 98 -3.96 -14.56 -2.24
C TRP A 98 -3.37 -13.22 -1.79
N ALA A 99 -4.23 -12.36 -1.24
CA ALA A 99 -3.82 -11.22 -0.42
C ALA A 99 -4.25 -11.51 1.03
N LEU A 100 -3.28 -11.50 1.94
CA LEU A 100 -3.47 -11.74 3.36
C LEU A 100 -3.27 -10.41 4.09
N ILE A 101 -4.21 -10.04 4.95
CA ILE A 101 -4.17 -8.79 5.73
C ILE A 101 -4.23 -9.17 7.20
N ASN A 102 -3.36 -8.58 8.03
CA ASN A 102 -3.30 -8.83 9.48
C ASN A 102 -4.39 -8.09 10.26
#